data_AF-A0A958LIR3-F1
#
_entry.id   AF-A0A958LIR3-F1
#
_cell.length_a   1.000
_cell.length_b   1.000
_cell.length_c   1.000
_cell.angle_alpha   90.00
_cell.angle_beta   90.00
_cell.angle_gamma   90.00
#
_symmetry.space_group_name_H-M   'P 1'
#
loop_
_entity.id
_entity.type
_entity.pdbx_description
1 polymer ?
#
loop_
_entity_poly.entity_id
_entity_poly.type
_entity_poly.pdbx_seq_one_letter_code
_entity_poly.pdbx_strand_id
1 'polypeptide(L)'
;MKKWLMGKEIKSLGVHLIGERSQGLGYYGFSSHYLSSKLAEQRAVDFINRIKDTFETNVWLENANFYSPDTKSLINSLQSISDICRKTSSLLIVDLSHLSIDATNCKLPPALLAGKIDWELVVEIHLSGLAKGSDGTLHDSHSLTVPPILWDLVSELNTLWKLSPLQTKYLTVEHSDQDWITRKDEWLSDISRALREIDRINQNSEDKSSVHKRAQEYAEAYQVKILKKRIPGIESALTEEKINIETLHQDWLNSLKQRDVLRIALTHEDILPSENSRVIQLEVDFLEFIQRRFNP
;
A
#
# COMPACT_ATOMS: atom_id res chain seq x y z
N MET A 1 -22.10 20.10 -26.94
CA MET A 1 -21.71 19.26 -25.77
C MET A 1 -22.06 19.88 -24.41
N LYS A 2 -22.13 21.21 -24.25
CA LYS A 2 -22.34 21.90 -22.95
C LYS A 2 -23.72 21.74 -22.25
N LYS A 3 -24.73 21.08 -22.84
CA LYS A 3 -26.09 21.02 -22.27
C LYS A 3 -26.32 19.91 -21.24
N TRP A 4 -25.56 18.81 -21.27
CA TRP A 4 -25.78 17.64 -20.40
C TRP A 4 -25.05 17.71 -19.05
N LEU A 5 -24.12 18.65 -18.89
CA LEU A 5 -23.29 18.82 -17.70
C LEU A 5 -23.72 20.02 -16.83
N MET A 6 -24.78 20.72 -17.23
CA MET A 6 -25.25 21.89 -16.49
C MET A 6 -25.79 21.46 -15.11
N GLY A 7 -25.06 21.84 -14.06
CA GLY A 7 -25.47 21.68 -12.66
C GLY A 7 -24.81 20.53 -11.90
N LYS A 8 -23.92 19.73 -12.51
CA LYS A 8 -23.13 18.71 -11.80
C LYS A 8 -21.65 19.05 -11.84
N GLU A 9 -21.00 18.99 -10.69
CA GLU A 9 -19.54 19.11 -10.59
C GLU A 9 -18.90 17.81 -11.10
N ILE A 10 -18.16 17.88 -12.21
CA ILE A 10 -17.39 16.75 -12.72
C ILE A 10 -16.08 16.70 -11.94
N LYS A 11 -15.83 15.60 -11.23
CA LYS A 11 -14.58 15.42 -10.46
C LYS A 11 -13.40 15.09 -11.36
N SER A 12 -13.63 14.25 -12.36
CA SER A 12 -12.62 13.80 -13.32
C SER A 12 -13.26 13.20 -14.57
N LEU A 13 -12.44 13.02 -15.60
CA LEU A 13 -12.69 12.14 -16.74
C LEU A 13 -11.81 10.89 -16.58
N GLY A 14 -12.43 9.72 -16.47
CA GLY A 14 -11.74 8.44 -16.48
C GLY A 14 -11.39 8.02 -17.92
N VAL A 15 -10.15 7.60 -18.15
CA VAL A 15 -9.71 7.09 -19.46
C VAL A 15 -8.88 5.82 -19.31
N HIS A 16 -9.14 4.84 -20.16
CA HIS A 16 -8.37 3.59 -20.22
C HIS A 16 -7.05 3.80 -20.96
N LEU A 17 -5.95 3.30 -20.40
CA LEU A 17 -4.69 3.20 -21.13
C LEU A 17 -4.72 1.97 -22.06
N ILE A 18 -4.94 2.19 -23.35
CA ILE A 18 -5.08 1.13 -24.36
C ILE A 18 -4.09 1.28 -25.51
N GLY A 19 -3.88 0.19 -26.26
CA GLY A 19 -3.03 0.16 -27.46
C GLY A 19 -3.76 0.50 -28.76
N GLU A 20 -3.15 0.14 -29.90
CA GLU A 20 -3.74 0.33 -31.23
C GLU A 20 -4.98 -0.56 -31.44
N ARG A 21 -6.12 0.05 -31.81
CA ARG A 21 -7.38 -0.69 -32.06
C ARG A 21 -7.33 -1.63 -33.25
N SER A 22 -6.34 -1.51 -34.13
CA SER A 22 -6.16 -2.42 -35.28
C SER A 22 -5.35 -3.67 -34.94
N GLN A 23 -4.86 -3.80 -33.70
CA GLN A 23 -3.95 -4.88 -33.29
C GLN A 23 -4.51 -5.70 -32.13
N GLY A 24 -4.05 -6.95 -32.03
CA GLY A 24 -4.43 -7.88 -30.95
C GLY A 24 -5.94 -8.02 -30.81
N LEU A 25 -6.44 -7.95 -29.59
CA LEU A 25 -7.88 -8.01 -29.28
C LEU A 25 -8.65 -6.78 -29.76
N GLY A 26 -7.96 -5.64 -29.95
CA GLY A 26 -8.54 -4.44 -30.52
C GLY A 26 -9.14 -4.68 -31.90
N TYR A 27 -8.49 -5.51 -32.72
CA TYR A 27 -8.97 -5.87 -34.07
C TYR A 27 -10.36 -6.52 -34.01
N TYR A 28 -10.67 -7.23 -32.93
CA TYR A 28 -11.95 -7.89 -32.70
C TYR A 28 -12.95 -7.00 -31.96
N GLY A 29 -12.63 -5.72 -31.71
CA GLY A 29 -13.51 -4.77 -31.04
C GLY A 29 -13.43 -4.79 -29.51
N PHE A 30 -12.48 -5.50 -28.92
CA PHE A 30 -12.25 -5.52 -27.47
C PHE A 30 -11.21 -4.46 -27.06
N SER A 31 -10.87 -4.40 -25.77
CA SER A 31 -9.78 -3.54 -25.29
C SER A 31 -8.48 -3.86 -26.05
N SER A 32 -7.87 -2.85 -26.64
CA SER A 32 -6.59 -3.00 -27.33
C SER A 32 -5.46 -3.02 -26.30
N HIS A 33 -4.53 -3.95 -26.47
CA HIS A 33 -3.46 -4.17 -25.51
C HIS A 33 -2.41 -3.05 -25.57
N TYR A 34 -2.21 -2.33 -24.46
CA TYR A 34 -1.18 -1.31 -24.36
C TYR A 34 0.21 -1.96 -24.21
N LEU A 35 1.13 -1.61 -25.11
CA LEU A 35 2.54 -1.97 -25.01
C LEU A 35 3.36 -0.71 -24.72
N SER A 36 4.06 -0.73 -23.57
CA SER A 36 4.91 0.38 -23.17
C SER A 36 6.04 0.63 -24.18
N SER A 37 6.16 1.89 -24.59
CA SER A 37 7.29 2.44 -25.34
C SER A 37 7.34 3.95 -25.13
N LYS A 38 8.50 4.58 -25.34
CA LYS A 38 8.62 6.05 -25.23
C LYS A 38 7.62 6.80 -26.12
N LEU A 39 7.36 6.27 -27.32
CA LEU A 39 6.40 6.87 -28.25
C LEU A 39 4.95 6.71 -27.74
N ALA A 40 4.59 5.53 -27.25
CA ALA A 40 3.25 5.28 -26.71
C ALA A 40 2.97 6.12 -25.45
N GLU A 41 3.96 6.23 -24.56
CA GLU A 41 3.90 7.13 -23.40
C GLU A 41 3.70 8.59 -23.80
N GLN A 42 4.49 9.09 -24.75
CA GLN A 42 4.37 10.47 -25.19
C GLN A 42 2.99 10.75 -25.79
N ARG A 43 2.47 9.83 -26.62
CA ARG A 43 1.11 9.95 -27.17
C ARG A 43 0.05 9.99 -26.08
N ALA A 44 0.17 9.16 -25.05
CA ALA A 44 -0.75 9.16 -23.92
C ALA A 44 -0.68 10.48 -23.13
N VAL A 45 0.53 10.98 -22.85
CA VAL A 45 0.75 12.28 -22.19
C VAL A 45 0.11 13.42 -22.98
N ASP A 46 0.36 13.50 -24.29
CA ASP A 46 -0.18 14.53 -25.17
C ASP A 46 -1.71 14.48 -25.20
N PHE A 47 -2.29 13.28 -25.26
CA PHE A 47 -3.73 13.06 -25.26
C PHE A 47 -4.38 13.50 -23.94
N ILE A 48 -3.80 13.11 -22.81
CA ILE A 48 -4.29 13.47 -21.48
C ILE A 48 -4.23 14.99 -21.29
N ASN A 49 -3.13 15.64 -21.65
CA ASN A 49 -3.01 17.09 -21.56
C ASN A 49 -4.04 17.79 -22.44
N ARG A 50 -4.27 17.29 -23.66
CA ARG A 50 -5.32 17.82 -24.54
C ARG A 50 -6.72 17.70 -23.93
N ILE A 51 -7.03 16.60 -23.25
CA ILE A 51 -8.31 16.45 -22.54
C ILE A 51 -8.40 17.48 -21.41
N LYS A 52 -7.36 17.61 -20.59
CA LYS A 52 -7.32 18.59 -19.48
C LYS A 52 -7.54 20.01 -19.99
N ASP A 53 -6.84 20.41 -21.05
CA ASP A 53 -6.96 21.74 -21.64
C ASP A 53 -8.35 21.98 -22.27
N THR A 54 -8.94 20.94 -22.87
CA THR A 54 -10.24 21.07 -23.57
C THR A 54 -11.42 21.11 -22.60
N PHE A 55 -11.36 20.32 -21.53
CA PHE A 55 -12.48 20.15 -20.60
C PHE A 55 -12.26 20.84 -19.25
N GLU A 56 -11.08 21.45 -19.03
CA GLU A 56 -10.71 22.14 -17.78
C GLU A 56 -11.00 21.27 -16.54
N THR A 57 -10.72 19.97 -16.65
CA THR A 57 -11.10 18.94 -15.67
C THR A 57 -9.97 17.95 -15.49
N ASN A 58 -9.87 17.37 -14.29
CA ASN A 58 -8.90 16.33 -13.99
C ASN A 58 -9.11 15.10 -14.87
N VAL A 59 -8.03 14.41 -15.19
CA VAL A 59 -8.08 13.12 -15.87
C VAL A 59 -7.53 12.07 -14.92
N TRP A 60 -8.26 10.96 -14.78
CA TRP A 60 -7.78 9.79 -14.08
C TRP A 60 -7.55 8.68 -15.10
N LEU A 61 -6.39 8.05 -15.03
CA LEU A 61 -5.96 7.03 -15.98
C LEU A 61 -6.17 5.66 -15.36
N GLU A 62 -6.71 4.72 -16.11
CA GLU A 62 -7.01 3.35 -15.64
C GLU A 62 -6.10 2.30 -16.28
N ASN A 63 -5.70 1.28 -15.51
CA ASN A 63 -5.02 0.10 -16.06
C ASN A 63 -6.02 -0.81 -16.81
N ALA A 64 -6.16 -0.59 -18.11
CA ALA A 64 -7.06 -1.38 -18.94
C ALA A 64 -6.43 -2.64 -19.56
N ASN A 65 -5.20 -2.99 -19.17
CA ASN A 65 -4.56 -4.23 -19.61
C ASN A 65 -5.00 -5.40 -18.73
N PHE A 66 -5.58 -6.44 -19.37
CA PHE A 66 -5.95 -7.72 -18.73
C PHE A 66 -5.68 -8.95 -19.63
N TYR A 67 -4.88 -8.76 -20.69
CA TYR A 67 -4.40 -9.80 -21.62
C TYR A 67 -2.96 -9.53 -22.05
N SER A 68 -2.09 -9.22 -21.10
CA SER A 68 -0.67 -9.07 -21.35
C SER A 68 -0.08 -10.34 -21.95
N PRO A 69 0.75 -10.22 -23.02
CA PRO A 69 1.31 -11.39 -23.69
C PRO A 69 2.34 -12.12 -22.81
N ASP A 70 2.94 -11.40 -21.86
CA ASP A 70 3.95 -11.92 -20.95
C ASP A 70 4.13 -11.01 -19.71
N THR A 71 4.78 -11.55 -18.68
CA THR A 71 5.08 -10.86 -17.42
C THR A 71 5.87 -9.57 -17.58
N LYS A 72 6.79 -9.49 -18.55
CA LYS A 72 7.61 -8.29 -18.77
C LYS A 72 6.74 -7.17 -19.33
N SER A 73 5.89 -7.47 -20.31
CA SER A 73 4.93 -6.54 -20.91
C SER A 73 3.95 -6.01 -19.86
N LEU A 74 3.49 -6.88 -18.96
CA LEU A 74 2.63 -6.53 -17.82
C LEU A 74 3.31 -5.54 -16.85
N ILE A 75 4.51 -5.88 -16.36
CA ILE A 75 5.26 -5.01 -15.43
C ILE A 75 5.60 -3.67 -16.08
N ASN A 76 6.04 -3.68 -17.34
CA ASN A 76 6.35 -2.45 -18.07
C ASN A 76 5.12 -1.55 -18.22
N SER A 77 3.94 -2.13 -18.45
CA SER A 77 2.69 -1.36 -18.56
C SER A 77 2.31 -0.68 -17.23
N LEU A 78 2.46 -1.37 -16.11
CA LEU A 78 2.22 -0.81 -14.76
C LEU A 78 3.23 0.30 -14.38
N GLN A 79 4.47 0.20 -14.84
CA GLN A 79 5.45 1.28 -14.67
C GLN A 79 5.09 2.49 -15.55
N SER A 80 4.76 2.21 -16.81
CA SER A 80 4.44 3.22 -17.81
C SER A 80 3.21 4.05 -17.43
N ILE A 81 2.14 3.43 -16.92
CA ILE A 81 0.94 4.15 -16.45
C ILE A 81 1.27 5.11 -15.28
N SER A 82 2.13 4.69 -14.36
CA SER A 82 2.60 5.53 -13.25
C SER A 82 3.41 6.72 -13.76
N ASP A 83 4.32 6.49 -14.72
CA ASP A 83 5.12 7.55 -15.32
C ASP A 83 4.28 8.55 -16.11
N ILE A 84 3.26 8.08 -16.84
CA ILE A 84 2.29 8.94 -17.53
C ILE A 84 1.51 9.78 -16.51
N CYS A 85 1.04 9.19 -15.42
CA CYS A 85 0.33 9.90 -14.36
C CYS A 85 1.18 11.02 -13.76
N ARG A 86 2.45 10.74 -13.42
CA ARG A 86 3.38 11.76 -12.89
C ARG A 86 3.64 12.89 -13.88
N LYS A 87 3.94 12.56 -15.15
CA LYS A 87 4.20 13.57 -16.21
C LYS A 87 3.00 14.47 -16.49
N THR A 88 1.79 13.98 -16.26
CA THR A 88 0.55 14.73 -16.54
C THR A 88 -0.09 15.29 -15.27
N SER A 89 0.41 14.99 -14.08
CA SER A 89 -0.28 15.23 -12.80
C SER A 89 -1.70 14.65 -12.81
N SER A 90 -1.85 13.44 -13.34
CA SER A 90 -3.10 12.66 -13.30
C SER A 90 -3.05 11.67 -12.14
N LEU A 91 -4.22 11.21 -11.71
CA LEU A 91 -4.34 10.15 -10.71
C LEU A 91 -4.68 8.82 -11.40
N LEU A 92 -4.51 7.73 -10.67
CA LEU A 92 -4.65 6.37 -11.14
C LEU A 92 -5.96 5.75 -10.64
N ILE A 93 -6.73 5.19 -11.56
CA ILE A 93 -7.79 4.23 -11.27
C ILE A 93 -7.15 2.85 -11.37
N VAL A 94 -7.22 2.07 -10.30
CA VAL A 94 -6.74 0.69 -10.29
C VAL A 94 -7.90 -0.26 -10.46
N ASP A 95 -8.03 -0.84 -11.64
CA ASP A 95 -8.89 -2.01 -11.81
C ASP A 95 -8.17 -3.27 -11.32
N LEU A 96 -8.60 -3.75 -10.15
CA LEU A 96 -8.04 -4.94 -9.52
C LEU A 96 -8.49 -6.22 -10.19
N SER A 97 -9.62 -6.20 -10.88
CA SER A 97 -10.13 -7.33 -11.67
C SER A 97 -9.24 -7.51 -12.88
N HIS A 98 -8.99 -6.43 -13.64
CA HIS A 98 -8.03 -6.44 -14.74
C HIS A 98 -6.65 -6.92 -14.29
N LEU A 99 -6.13 -6.36 -13.19
CA LEU A 99 -4.84 -6.76 -12.63
C LEU A 99 -4.82 -8.26 -12.28
N SER A 100 -5.89 -8.77 -11.66
CA SER A 100 -5.98 -10.18 -11.21
C SER A 100 -6.16 -11.15 -12.35
N ILE A 101 -6.92 -10.77 -13.39
CA ILE A 101 -7.05 -11.53 -14.64
C ILE A 101 -5.67 -11.65 -15.27
N ASP A 102 -4.97 -10.53 -15.45
CA ASP A 102 -3.68 -10.52 -16.12
C ASP A 102 -2.63 -11.32 -15.35
N ALA A 103 -2.60 -11.13 -14.03
CA ALA A 103 -1.74 -11.90 -13.12
C ALA A 103 -1.99 -13.40 -13.29
N THR A 104 -3.26 -13.82 -13.19
CA THR A 104 -3.64 -15.24 -13.20
C THR A 104 -3.36 -15.87 -14.56
N ASN A 105 -3.70 -15.19 -15.65
CA ASN A 105 -3.42 -15.64 -17.02
C ASN A 105 -1.92 -15.75 -17.27
N CYS A 106 -1.10 -14.86 -16.69
CA CYS A 106 0.37 -14.94 -16.68
C CYS A 106 0.95 -15.88 -15.60
N LYS A 107 0.12 -16.61 -14.85
CA LYS A 107 0.52 -17.54 -13.77
C LYS A 107 1.33 -16.87 -12.64
N LEU A 108 0.95 -15.64 -12.29
CA LEU A 108 1.51 -14.86 -11.20
C LEU A 108 0.47 -14.64 -10.10
N PRO A 109 0.88 -14.62 -8.82
CA PRO A 109 0.02 -14.13 -7.73
C PRO A 109 -0.35 -12.65 -7.95
N PRO A 110 -1.65 -12.27 -7.91
CA PRO A 110 -2.09 -10.87 -8.07
C PRO A 110 -1.42 -9.89 -7.09
N ALA A 111 -1.22 -10.30 -5.84
CA ALA A 111 -0.57 -9.48 -4.81
C ALA A 111 0.86 -9.04 -5.19
N LEU A 112 1.61 -9.85 -5.97
CA LEU A 112 2.94 -9.46 -6.43
C LEU A 112 2.90 -8.31 -7.43
N LEU A 113 1.89 -8.28 -8.31
CA LEU A 113 1.72 -7.20 -9.27
C LEU A 113 1.13 -5.95 -8.62
N ALA A 114 0.25 -6.12 -7.64
CA ALA A 114 -0.21 -5.01 -6.81
C ALA A 114 0.95 -4.26 -6.15
N GLY A 115 2.03 -4.95 -5.77
CA GLY A 115 3.26 -4.33 -5.28
C GLY A 115 4.04 -3.49 -6.31
N LYS A 116 3.64 -3.48 -7.59
CA LYS A 116 4.21 -2.63 -8.64
C LYS A 116 3.40 -1.37 -8.93
N ILE A 117 2.21 -1.26 -8.34
CA ILE A 117 1.36 -0.08 -8.45
C ILE A 117 1.94 1.02 -7.56
N ASP A 118 2.00 2.24 -8.10
CA ASP A 118 2.27 3.43 -7.30
C ASP A 118 1.00 3.86 -6.55
N TRP A 119 0.80 3.29 -5.37
CA TRP A 119 -0.38 3.53 -4.53
C TRP A 119 -0.55 4.98 -4.08
N GLU A 120 0.50 5.82 -4.17
CA GLU A 120 0.38 7.25 -3.88
C GLU A 120 -0.44 8.00 -4.94
N LEU A 121 -0.51 7.46 -6.16
CA LEU A 121 -1.28 8.02 -7.27
C LEU A 121 -2.73 7.51 -7.30
N VAL A 122 -3.05 6.45 -6.55
CA VAL A 122 -4.33 5.73 -6.68
C VAL A 122 -5.45 6.47 -5.98
N VAL A 123 -6.44 6.91 -6.77
CA VAL A 123 -7.63 7.63 -6.30
C VAL A 123 -8.88 6.76 -6.23
N GLU A 124 -8.93 5.72 -7.04
CA GLU A 124 -10.10 4.88 -7.20
C GLU A 124 -9.67 3.43 -7.47
N ILE A 125 -10.41 2.49 -6.89
CA ILE A 125 -10.24 1.05 -7.13
C ILE A 125 -11.51 0.52 -7.78
N HIS A 126 -11.37 -0.23 -8.86
CA HIS A 126 -12.46 -0.91 -9.55
C HIS A 126 -12.45 -2.42 -9.26
N LEU A 127 -13.66 -2.97 -9.15
CA LEU A 127 -13.94 -4.37 -8.93
C LEU A 127 -15.08 -4.82 -9.84
N SER A 128 -14.90 -5.95 -10.51
CA SER A 128 -15.87 -6.58 -11.39
C SER A 128 -15.86 -8.10 -11.15
N GLY A 129 -16.79 -8.80 -11.78
CA GLY A 129 -16.81 -10.25 -11.79
C GLY A 129 -15.75 -10.84 -12.73
N LEU A 130 -15.36 -12.09 -12.46
CA LEU A 130 -14.38 -12.81 -13.28
C LEU A 130 -15.07 -14.00 -13.97
N ALA A 131 -15.11 -13.97 -15.30
CA ALA A 131 -15.56 -15.12 -16.10
C ALA A 131 -14.37 -16.02 -16.46
N LYS A 132 -14.62 -17.33 -16.57
CA LYS A 132 -13.60 -18.31 -16.94
C LYS A 132 -13.96 -18.96 -18.26
N GLY A 133 -13.07 -18.86 -19.24
CA GLY A 133 -13.17 -19.52 -20.54
C GLY A 133 -13.02 -21.05 -20.43
N SER A 134 -13.38 -21.75 -21.49
CA SER A 134 -13.27 -23.22 -21.54
C SER A 134 -11.83 -23.73 -21.46
N ASP A 135 -10.87 -22.91 -21.87
CA ASP A 135 -9.42 -23.15 -21.75
C ASP A 135 -8.86 -22.78 -20.37
N GLY A 136 -9.70 -22.21 -19.50
CA GLY A 136 -9.34 -21.75 -18.17
C GLY A 136 -8.78 -20.33 -18.10
N THR A 137 -8.69 -19.63 -19.22
CA THR A 137 -8.36 -18.20 -19.28
C THR A 137 -9.42 -17.39 -18.54
N LEU A 138 -8.99 -16.42 -17.73
CA LEU A 138 -9.91 -15.48 -17.08
C LEU A 138 -10.24 -14.31 -18.00
N HIS A 139 -11.47 -13.83 -17.89
CA HIS A 139 -12.03 -12.70 -18.62
C HIS A 139 -12.74 -11.77 -17.64
N ASP A 140 -12.74 -10.49 -17.98
CA ASP A 140 -13.54 -9.50 -17.27
C ASP A 140 -15.03 -9.75 -17.53
N SER A 141 -15.86 -9.55 -16.50
CA SER A 141 -17.29 -9.85 -16.56
C SER A 141 -18.08 -8.95 -15.64
N HIS A 142 -18.70 -7.93 -16.23
CA HIS A 142 -19.61 -7.01 -15.53
C HIS A 142 -20.98 -7.59 -15.20
N SER A 143 -21.31 -8.82 -15.61
CA SER A 143 -22.54 -9.55 -15.25
C SER A 143 -22.36 -10.50 -14.07
N LEU A 144 -21.15 -10.68 -13.55
CA LEU A 144 -20.89 -11.61 -12.44
C LEU A 144 -20.61 -10.85 -11.15
N THR A 145 -20.96 -11.44 -10.01
CA THR A 145 -20.60 -10.90 -8.70
C THR A 145 -19.09 -10.86 -8.53
N VAL A 146 -18.60 -9.93 -7.73
CA VAL A 146 -17.17 -9.82 -7.40
C VAL A 146 -16.75 -11.06 -6.59
N PRO A 147 -15.79 -11.87 -7.08
CA PRO A 147 -15.41 -13.11 -6.41
C PRO A 147 -14.63 -12.84 -5.11
N PRO A 148 -14.66 -13.78 -4.14
CA PRO A 148 -13.96 -13.64 -2.85
C PRO A 148 -12.49 -13.24 -2.97
N ILE A 149 -11.77 -13.77 -3.97
CA ILE A 149 -10.35 -13.50 -4.18
C ILE A 149 -10.03 -12.00 -4.35
N LEU A 150 -10.93 -11.23 -4.97
CA LEU A 150 -10.75 -9.79 -5.14
C LEU A 150 -11.01 -9.03 -3.83
N TRP A 151 -12.00 -9.46 -3.04
CA TRP A 151 -12.25 -8.89 -1.71
C TRP A 151 -11.10 -9.17 -0.74
N ASP A 152 -10.55 -10.37 -0.80
CA ASP A 152 -9.37 -10.76 -0.02
C ASP A 152 -8.15 -9.93 -0.43
N LEU A 153 -7.97 -9.69 -1.73
CA LEU A 153 -6.94 -8.80 -2.24
C LEU A 153 -7.12 -7.36 -1.73
N VAL A 154 -8.33 -6.79 -1.76
CA VAL A 154 -8.59 -5.45 -1.18
C VAL A 154 -8.22 -5.39 0.30
N SER A 155 -8.56 -6.43 1.06
CA SER A 155 -8.23 -6.52 2.49
C SER A 155 -6.71 -6.61 2.72
N GLU A 156 -6.02 -7.41 1.92
CA GLU A 156 -4.56 -7.52 1.93
C GLU A 156 -3.92 -6.18 1.56
N LEU A 157 -4.45 -5.50 0.54
CA LEU A 157 -3.94 -4.21 0.08
C LEU A 157 -4.02 -3.13 1.17
N ASN A 158 -5.17 -3.05 1.84
CA ASN A 158 -5.37 -2.16 2.98
C ASN A 158 -4.38 -2.46 4.11
N THR A 159 -4.04 -3.73 4.34
CA THR A 159 -3.09 -4.13 5.38
C THR A 159 -1.64 -3.78 5.02
N LEU A 160 -1.23 -4.08 3.78
CA LEU A 160 0.16 -3.97 3.34
C LEU A 160 0.55 -2.54 2.94
N TRP A 161 -0.30 -1.85 2.19
CA TRP A 161 0.00 -0.52 1.65
C TRP A 161 -0.75 0.61 2.37
N LYS A 162 -1.57 0.27 3.38
CA LYS A 162 -2.35 1.23 4.19
C LYS A 162 -3.03 2.27 3.30
N LEU A 163 -3.93 1.79 2.44
CA LEU A 163 -4.74 2.63 1.56
C LEU A 163 -5.22 3.85 2.35
N SER A 164 -4.67 5.01 2.05
CA SER A 164 -4.97 6.21 2.82
C SER A 164 -6.29 6.78 2.29
N PRO A 165 -7.26 7.14 3.15
CA PRO A 165 -8.46 7.85 2.72
C PRO A 165 -8.15 9.19 2.03
N LEU A 166 -6.95 9.73 2.23
CA LEU A 166 -6.48 10.94 1.55
C LEU A 166 -6.09 10.68 0.09
N GLN A 167 -5.71 9.44 -0.25
CA GLN A 167 -5.26 9.01 -1.58
C GLN A 167 -6.35 8.21 -2.28
N THR A 168 -6.71 7.01 -1.80
CA THR A 168 -7.78 6.18 -2.37
C THR A 168 -9.13 6.59 -1.79
N LYS A 169 -9.93 7.27 -2.62
CA LYS A 169 -11.18 7.90 -2.21
C LYS A 169 -12.42 7.11 -2.61
N TYR A 170 -12.30 6.25 -3.62
CA TYR A 170 -13.43 5.56 -4.23
C TYR A 170 -13.15 4.07 -4.40
N LEU A 171 -14.15 3.26 -4.09
CA LEU A 171 -14.20 1.84 -4.41
C LEU A 171 -15.45 1.61 -5.24
N THR A 172 -15.27 1.23 -6.49
CA THR A 172 -16.34 1.10 -7.48
C THR A 172 -16.53 -0.37 -7.82
N VAL A 173 -17.77 -0.83 -7.72
CA VAL A 173 -18.18 -2.17 -8.16
C VAL A 173 -18.88 -2.02 -9.52
N GLU A 174 -18.27 -2.60 -10.55
CA GLU A 174 -18.64 -2.38 -11.95
C GLU A 174 -19.69 -3.36 -12.45
N HIS A 175 -20.92 -3.14 -12.02
CA HIS A 175 -22.09 -3.91 -12.45
C HIS A 175 -22.82 -3.16 -13.58
N SER A 176 -22.30 -3.25 -14.81
CA SER A 176 -22.79 -2.48 -15.97
C SER A 176 -23.78 -3.23 -16.87
N ASP A 177 -23.87 -4.56 -16.75
CA ASP A 177 -24.77 -5.40 -17.55
C ASP A 177 -26.24 -5.27 -17.11
N GLN A 178 -27.18 -5.39 -18.06
CA GLN A 178 -28.61 -5.23 -17.78
C GLN A 178 -29.19 -6.33 -16.87
N ASP A 179 -28.51 -7.48 -16.79
CA ASP A 179 -28.93 -8.63 -15.99
C ASP A 179 -29.09 -8.27 -14.50
N TRP A 180 -28.35 -7.28 -14.00
CA TRP A 180 -28.43 -6.80 -12.62
C TRP A 180 -29.79 -6.24 -12.23
N ILE A 181 -30.61 -5.80 -13.19
CA ILE A 181 -31.97 -5.33 -12.94
C ILE A 181 -32.79 -6.42 -12.23
N THR A 182 -32.52 -7.69 -12.52
CA THR A 182 -33.23 -8.84 -11.91
C THR A 182 -32.49 -9.46 -10.73
N ARG A 183 -31.21 -9.14 -10.53
CA ARG A 183 -30.31 -9.73 -9.51
C ARG A 183 -29.99 -8.73 -8.40
N LYS A 184 -31.03 -8.08 -7.88
CA LYS A 184 -30.92 -7.01 -6.89
C LYS A 184 -30.21 -7.44 -5.60
N ASP A 185 -30.48 -8.64 -5.10
CA ASP A 185 -29.92 -9.10 -3.82
C ASP A 185 -28.41 -9.35 -3.90
N GLU A 186 -27.96 -9.92 -5.02
CA GLU A 186 -26.54 -10.12 -5.30
C GLU A 186 -25.81 -8.78 -5.49
N TRP A 187 -26.42 -7.85 -6.24
CA TRP A 187 -25.90 -6.49 -6.38
C TRP A 187 -25.76 -5.82 -5.01
N LEU A 188 -26.81 -5.87 -4.17
CA LEU A 188 -26.79 -5.29 -2.82
C LEU A 188 -25.74 -5.95 -1.92
N SER A 189 -25.48 -7.24 -2.10
CA SER A 189 -24.44 -7.96 -1.36
C SER A 189 -23.05 -7.41 -1.67
N ASP A 190 -22.72 -7.22 -2.95
CA ASP A 190 -21.41 -6.68 -3.35
C ASP A 190 -21.24 -5.22 -2.91
N ILE A 191 -22.27 -4.39 -3.06
CA ILE A 191 -22.24 -3.01 -2.56
C ILE A 191 -22.08 -2.96 -1.04
N SER A 192 -22.80 -3.81 -0.31
CA SER A 192 -22.65 -3.90 1.15
C SER A 192 -21.25 -4.35 1.54
N ARG A 193 -20.59 -5.19 0.74
CA ARG A 193 -19.20 -5.60 0.98
C ARG A 193 -18.22 -4.48 0.70
N ALA A 194 -18.39 -3.73 -0.40
CA ALA A 194 -17.60 -2.55 -0.69
C ALA A 194 -17.64 -1.52 0.44
N LEU A 195 -18.84 -1.22 0.97
CA LEU A 195 -19.01 -0.30 2.10
C LEU A 195 -18.25 -0.77 3.36
N ARG A 196 -18.28 -2.07 3.68
CA ARG A 196 -17.52 -2.61 4.81
C ARG A 196 -16.01 -2.48 4.64
N GLU A 197 -15.49 -2.67 3.43
CA GLU A 197 -14.05 -2.49 3.18
C GLU A 197 -13.64 -1.02 3.28
N ILE A 198 -14.47 -0.09 2.78
CA ILE A 198 -14.26 1.35 2.96
C ILE A 198 -14.20 1.72 4.45
N ASP A 199 -15.14 1.21 5.26
CA ASP A 199 -15.15 1.46 6.70
C ASP A 199 -13.86 0.97 7.38
N ARG A 200 -13.35 -0.21 7.00
CA ARG A 200 -12.08 -0.74 7.51
C ARG A 200 -10.87 0.09 7.08
N ILE A 201 -10.84 0.54 5.83
CA ILE A 201 -9.78 1.41 5.31
C ILE A 201 -9.72 2.71 6.12
N ASN A 202 -10.89 3.33 6.37
CA ASN A 202 -10.98 4.57 7.14
C ASN A 202 -10.50 4.40 8.59
N GLN A 203 -10.87 3.30 9.25
CA GLN A 203 -10.48 3.01 10.64
C GLN A 203 -8.96 2.78 10.82
N ASN A 204 -8.27 2.23 9.81
CA ASN A 204 -6.83 1.95 9.88
C ASN A 204 -5.93 3.19 9.74
N SER A 205 -6.47 4.35 9.33
CA SER A 205 -5.69 5.56 9.07
C SER A 205 -5.18 6.28 10.34
N GLU A 206 -5.71 5.96 11.53
CA GLU A 206 -5.36 6.63 12.80
C GLU A 206 -4.18 6.00 13.56
N ASP A 207 -3.73 4.79 13.19
CA ASP A 207 -2.82 4.01 14.05
C ASP A 207 -1.34 4.02 13.59
N LYS A 208 -0.73 5.21 13.50
CA LYS A 208 0.74 5.35 13.39
C LYS A 208 1.45 5.16 14.73
N SER A 209 0.73 5.27 15.85
CA SER A 209 1.26 5.19 17.21
C SER A 209 1.55 3.75 17.66
N SER A 210 0.73 2.75 17.31
CA SER A 210 0.88 1.41 17.90
C SER A 210 2.11 0.64 17.42
N VAL A 211 2.51 0.74 16.16
CA VAL A 211 3.66 -0.01 15.62
C VAL A 211 4.98 0.53 16.17
N HIS A 212 5.14 1.86 16.21
CA HIS A 212 6.33 2.48 16.83
C HIS A 212 6.39 2.17 18.32
N LYS A 213 5.25 2.23 19.02
CA LYS A 213 5.16 1.86 20.43
C LYS A 213 5.55 0.40 20.68
N ARG A 214 5.04 -0.55 19.89
CA ARG A 214 5.40 -1.98 19.99
C ARG A 214 6.88 -2.22 19.67
N ALA A 215 7.45 -1.52 18.70
CA ALA A 215 8.87 -1.62 18.37
C ALA A 215 9.76 -1.06 19.51
N GLN A 216 9.33 0.03 20.14
CA GLN A 216 10.00 0.58 21.31
C GLN A 216 9.92 -0.38 22.51
N GLU A 217 8.72 -0.88 22.85
CA GLU A 217 8.52 -1.87 23.91
C GLU A 217 9.38 -3.13 23.69
N TYR A 218 9.47 -3.60 22.44
CA TYR A 218 10.35 -4.71 22.07
C TYR A 218 11.84 -4.39 22.30
N ALA A 219 12.30 -3.22 21.86
CA ALA A 219 13.70 -2.81 22.01
C ALA A 219 14.08 -2.66 23.50
N GLU A 220 13.20 -2.08 24.31
CA GLU A 220 13.39 -1.93 25.75
C GLU A 220 13.45 -3.29 26.45
N ALA A 221 12.51 -4.19 26.17
CA ALA A 221 12.53 -5.56 26.69
C ALA A 221 13.79 -6.34 26.27
N TYR A 222 14.26 -6.13 25.03
CA TYR A 222 15.48 -6.75 24.54
C TYR A 222 16.73 -6.24 25.26
N GLN A 223 16.81 -4.95 25.58
CA GLN A 223 17.90 -4.40 26.40
C GLN A 223 17.93 -5.03 27.79
N VAL A 224 16.77 -5.15 28.47
CA VAL A 224 16.68 -5.83 29.77
C VAL A 224 17.18 -7.27 29.67
N LYS A 225 16.81 -8.00 28.62
CA LYS A 225 17.30 -9.37 28.36
C LYS A 225 18.83 -9.41 28.21
N ILE A 226 19.43 -8.43 27.54
CA ILE A 226 20.89 -8.33 27.41
C ILE A 226 21.54 -8.05 28.76
N LEU A 227 21.01 -7.12 29.54
CA LEU A 227 21.52 -6.76 30.86
C LEU A 227 21.50 -7.97 31.81
N LYS A 228 20.39 -8.71 31.88
CA LYS A 228 20.27 -9.97 32.65
C LYS A 228 21.32 -11.00 32.26
N LYS A 229 21.61 -11.10 30.96
CA LYS A 229 22.59 -12.06 30.43
C LYS A 229 24.03 -11.65 30.72
N ARG A 230 24.35 -10.36 30.62
CA ARG A 230 25.73 -9.86 30.66
C ARG A 230 26.21 -9.43 32.03
N ILE A 231 25.31 -9.16 32.97
CA ILE A 231 25.63 -8.78 34.34
C ILE A 231 25.30 -9.97 35.26
N PRO A 232 26.27 -10.85 35.59
CA PRO A 232 26.01 -12.01 36.42
C PRO A 232 25.49 -11.61 37.80
N GLY A 233 24.42 -12.27 38.26
CA GLY A 233 23.86 -12.05 39.59
C GLY A 233 22.98 -10.82 39.75
N ILE A 234 22.74 -10.05 38.67
CA ILE A 234 21.91 -8.83 38.75
C ILE A 234 20.48 -9.12 39.23
N GLU A 235 19.87 -10.22 38.78
CA GLU A 235 18.51 -10.57 39.22
C GLU A 235 18.46 -10.93 40.70
N SER A 236 19.46 -11.66 41.20
CA SER A 236 19.56 -12.01 42.62
C SER A 236 19.76 -10.77 43.48
N ALA A 237 20.71 -9.90 43.10
CA ALA A 237 21.01 -8.66 43.84
C ALA A 237 19.81 -7.70 43.90
N LEU A 238 19.10 -7.53 42.77
CA LEU A 238 17.90 -6.67 42.75
C LEU A 238 16.72 -7.28 43.51
N THR A 239 16.63 -8.61 43.57
CA THR A 239 15.58 -9.29 44.36
C THR A 239 15.78 -9.07 45.86
N GLU A 240 17.02 -9.11 46.36
CA GLU A 240 17.35 -8.83 47.76
C GLU A 240 16.90 -7.41 48.17
N GLU A 241 17.09 -6.44 47.27
CA GLU A 241 16.69 -5.04 47.46
C GLU A 241 15.22 -4.76 47.10
N LYS A 242 14.44 -5.77 46.68
CA LYS A 242 13.04 -5.65 46.20
C LYS A 242 12.85 -4.68 45.03
N ILE A 243 13.80 -4.66 44.10
CA ILE A 243 13.83 -3.76 42.94
C ILE A 243 13.53 -4.55 41.67
N ASN A 244 12.60 -4.03 40.86
CA ASN A 244 12.29 -4.59 39.57
C ASN A 244 13.23 -4.02 38.49
N ILE A 245 13.91 -4.90 37.75
CA ILE A 245 14.90 -4.51 36.75
C ILE A 245 14.29 -3.79 35.56
N GLU A 246 13.06 -4.12 35.14
CA GLU A 246 12.36 -3.42 34.07
C GLU A 246 12.07 -1.95 34.48
N THR A 247 11.68 -1.73 35.73
CA THR A 247 11.46 -0.40 36.31
C THR A 247 12.77 0.37 36.43
N LEU A 248 13.84 -0.29 36.88
CA LEU A 248 15.18 0.31 37.01
C LEU A 248 15.78 0.68 35.65
N HIS A 249 15.57 -0.15 34.63
CA HIS A 249 15.94 0.12 33.24
C HIS A 249 15.15 1.31 32.68
N GLN A 250 13.86 1.40 32.99
CA GLN A 250 13.05 2.55 32.58
C GLN A 250 13.53 3.86 33.22
N ASP A 251 13.88 3.83 34.51
CA ASP A 251 14.48 4.97 35.23
C ASP A 251 15.80 5.40 34.58
N TRP A 252 16.66 4.43 34.23
CA TRP A 252 17.90 4.67 33.51
C TRP A 252 17.63 5.33 32.15
N LEU A 253 16.77 4.76 31.31
CA LEU A 253 16.40 5.35 30.02
C LEU A 253 15.87 6.78 30.16
N ASN A 254 15.09 7.05 31.20
CA ASN A 254 14.60 8.40 31.49
C ASN A 254 15.73 9.36 31.90
N SER A 255 16.74 8.89 32.65
CA SER A 255 17.93 9.69 32.97
C SER A 255 18.74 10.07 31.72
N LEU A 256 18.76 9.21 30.69
CA LEU A 256 19.46 9.49 29.44
C LEU A 256 18.81 10.60 28.63
N LYS A 257 17.49 10.78 28.73
CA LYS A 257 16.75 11.87 28.04
C LYS A 257 17.20 13.26 28.50
N GLN A 258 17.81 13.35 29.68
CA GLN A 258 18.35 14.59 30.25
C GLN A 258 19.82 14.82 29.87
N ARG A 259 20.45 13.86 29.19
CA ARG A 259 21.84 13.91 28.71
C ARG A 259 21.84 14.07 27.18
N ASP A 260 22.91 14.65 26.63
CA ASP A 260 23.11 14.71 25.17
C ASP A 260 23.61 13.35 24.62
N VAL A 261 22.77 12.32 24.72
CA VAL A 261 23.06 10.96 24.23
C VAL A 261 22.45 10.77 22.84
N LEU A 262 23.29 10.45 21.86
CA LEU A 262 22.90 10.19 20.48
C LEU A 262 22.24 8.81 20.31
N ARG A 263 22.82 7.76 20.89
CA ARG A 263 22.29 6.39 20.87
C ARG A 263 22.94 5.50 21.93
N ILE A 264 22.32 4.36 22.18
CA ILE A 264 22.85 3.28 23.04
C ILE A 264 23.50 2.22 22.15
N ALA A 265 24.77 1.92 22.38
CA ALA A 265 25.49 0.82 21.74
C ALA A 265 25.39 -0.46 22.59
N LEU A 266 25.13 -1.59 21.94
CA LEU A 266 25.11 -2.88 22.62
C LEU A 266 26.53 -3.39 22.85
N THR A 267 27.48 -3.15 21.95
CA THR A 267 28.87 -3.54 22.13
C THR A 267 29.81 -2.37 21.90
N HIS A 268 31.03 -2.44 22.45
CA HIS A 268 32.04 -1.40 22.23
C HIS A 268 32.46 -1.32 20.75
N GLU A 269 32.43 -2.44 20.03
CA GLU A 269 32.74 -2.50 18.59
C GLU A 269 31.72 -1.71 17.74
N ASP A 270 30.51 -1.50 18.26
CA ASP A 270 29.47 -0.70 17.60
C ASP A 270 29.70 0.83 17.75
N ILE A 271 30.76 1.26 18.44
CA ILE A 271 31.04 2.69 18.69
C ILE A 271 32.07 3.19 17.67
N LEU A 272 31.63 4.10 16.80
CA LEU A 272 32.53 4.76 15.85
C LEU A 272 33.40 5.79 16.58
N PRO A 273 34.68 5.96 16.21
CA PRO A 273 35.57 6.95 16.84
C PRO A 273 35.02 8.39 16.80
N SER A 274 34.27 8.73 15.74
CA SER A 274 33.62 10.04 15.57
C SER A 274 32.43 10.27 16.50
N GLU A 275 31.90 9.23 17.13
CA GLU A 275 30.67 9.27 17.93
C GLU A 275 30.93 9.05 19.43
N ASN A 276 32.19 8.79 19.82
CA ASN A 276 32.58 8.29 21.13
C ASN A 276 32.15 9.18 22.32
N SER A 277 31.93 10.48 22.10
CA SER A 277 31.49 11.42 23.15
C SER A 277 29.97 11.44 23.39
N ARG A 278 29.17 10.87 22.49
CA ARG A 278 27.68 10.94 22.53
C ARG A 278 27.00 9.57 22.46
N VAL A 279 27.76 8.48 22.32
CA VAL A 279 27.24 7.11 22.35
C VAL A 279 27.63 6.48 23.68
N ILE A 280 26.66 5.85 24.34
CA ILE A 280 26.91 5.12 25.59
C ILE A 280 26.85 3.62 25.35
N GLN A 281 27.64 2.86 26.08
CA GLN A 281 27.54 1.40 26.07
C GLN A 281 26.51 0.94 27.10
N LEU A 282 25.53 0.16 26.65
CA LEU A 282 24.37 -0.29 27.45
C LEU A 282 24.77 -0.81 28.84
N GLU A 283 25.70 -1.76 28.90
CA GLU A 283 26.09 -2.44 30.14
C GLU A 283 26.86 -1.52 31.09
N VAL A 284 27.82 -0.77 30.55
CA VAL A 284 28.72 0.09 31.33
C VAL A 284 27.94 1.24 31.96
N ASP A 285 27.17 1.98 31.15
CA ASP A 285 26.43 3.15 31.62
C ASP A 285 25.28 2.74 32.56
N PHE A 286 24.64 1.58 32.33
CA PHE A 286 23.63 1.04 33.25
C PHE A 286 24.22 0.65 34.61
N LEU A 287 25.40 0.02 34.65
CA LEU A 287 26.09 -0.28 35.91
C LEU A 287 26.53 0.98 36.65
N GLU A 288 27.03 2.00 35.95
CA GLU A 288 27.33 3.30 36.55
C GLU A 288 26.08 3.96 37.13
N PHE A 289 24.94 3.88 36.44
CA PHE A 289 23.67 4.37 36.93
C PHE A 289 23.24 3.67 38.22
N ILE A 290 23.36 2.34 38.29
CA ILE A 290 23.08 1.55 39.51
C ILE A 290 24.03 1.98 40.64
N GLN A 291 25.33 2.08 40.38
CA GLN A 291 26.31 2.47 41.39
C GLN A 291 26.00 3.85 41.97
N ARG A 292 25.72 4.86 41.12
CA ARG A 292 25.36 6.21 41.59
C ARG A 292 24.04 6.23 42.37
N ARG A 293 23.10 5.34 42.04
CA ARG A 293 21.79 5.29 42.68
C ARG A 293 21.84 4.63 44.07
N PHE A 294 22.65 3.59 44.25
CA PHE A 294 22.68 2.77 45.47
C PHE A 294 23.94 2.95 46.31
N ASN A 295 24.94 3.68 45.81
CA ASN A 295 26.19 3.99 46.52
C ASN A 295 26.57 5.46 46.25
N PRO A 296 25.80 6.43 46.80
CA PRO A 296 25.92 7.86 46.49
C PRO A 296 27.21 8.51 47.00
#